data_AF-X0S8I2-F1
#
_entry.id   AF-X0S8I2-F1
#
_cell.length_a   1.000
_cell.length_b   1.000
_cell.length_c   1.000
_cell.angle_alpha   90.00
_cell.angle_beta   90.00
_cell.angle_gamma   90.00
#
_symmetry.space_group_name_H-M   'P 1'
#
loop_
_entity.id
_entity.type
_entity.pdbx_description
1 polymer ?
#
loop_
_entity_poly.entity_id
_entity_poly.type
_entity_poly.pdbx_seq_one_letter_code
_entity_poly.pdbx_strand_id
1 'polypeptide(L)'
;MPISRLAECVSATAKDIEASGMIGPIVGHVGDGNFHVLLLVDTENPEEIATADGIISRLATRAIEMDGTCTGEHGIGQGKQKYMQQEHGNALV
;
A
#
# COMPACT_ATOMS: atom_id res chain seq x y z
N MET A 1 4.76 -7.40 -6.09
CA MET A 1 6.03 -7.49 -5.30
C MET A 1 6.58 -8.90 -5.38
N PRO A 2 7.84 -9.18 -4.99
CA PRO A 2 8.36 -10.56 -5.03
C PRO A 2 7.44 -11.51 -4.27
N ILE A 3 7.05 -12.63 -4.89
CA ILE A 3 6.11 -13.61 -4.31
C ILE A 3 6.63 -14.11 -2.95
N SER A 4 7.96 -14.25 -2.81
CA SER A 4 8.63 -14.63 -1.56
C SER A 4 8.39 -13.65 -0.39
N ARG A 5 8.03 -12.39 -0.67
CA ARG A 5 7.74 -11.35 0.33
C ARG A 5 6.26 -11.05 0.51
N LEU A 6 5.40 -11.60 -0.36
CA LEU A 6 3.96 -11.28 -0.38
C LEU A 6 3.28 -11.57 0.96
N ALA A 7 3.47 -12.77 1.51
CA ALA A 7 2.83 -13.18 2.75
C ALA A 7 3.24 -12.29 3.95
N GLU A 8 4.51 -11.89 3.99
CA GLU A 8 5.05 -10.97 5.00
C GLU A 8 4.40 -9.59 4.89
N CYS A 9 4.34 -9.03 3.68
CA CYS A 9 3.74 -7.72 3.43
C CYS A 9 2.24 -7.70 3.74
N VAL A 10 1.50 -8.73 3.30
CA VAL A 10 0.06 -8.88 3.60
C VAL A 10 -0.16 -8.95 5.10
N SER A 11 0.62 -9.74 5.82
CA SER A 11 0.50 -9.89 7.28
C SER A 11 0.79 -8.59 8.03
N ALA A 12 1.81 -7.84 7.62
CA ALA A 12 2.13 -6.54 8.21
C ALA A 12 1.05 -5.50 7.92
N THR A 13 0.50 -5.52 6.70
CA THR A 13 -0.58 -4.61 6.29
C THR A 13 -1.89 -4.91 7.00
N ALA A 14 -2.21 -6.19 7.22
CA ALA A 14 -3.37 -6.59 8.02
C ALA A 14 -3.27 -6.05 9.46
N LYS A 15 -2.08 -6.07 10.07
CA LYS A 15 -1.84 -5.48 11.40
C LYS A 15 -2.03 -3.96 11.42
N ASP A 16 -1.64 -3.25 10.37
CA ASP A 16 -1.89 -1.80 10.27
C ASP A 16 -3.39 -1.49 10.29
N ILE A 17 -4.18 -2.30 9.58
CA ILE A 17 -5.64 -2.15 9.47
C ILE A 17 -6.32 -2.51 10.79
N GLU A 18 -5.90 -3.60 11.42
CA GLU A 18 -6.42 -4.01 12.74
C GLU A 18 -6.14 -2.93 13.80
N ALA A 19 -4.91 -2.42 13.83
CA ALA A 19 -4.49 -1.40 14.80
C ALA A 19 -5.18 -0.04 14.59
N SER A 20 -5.64 0.26 13.37
CA SER A 20 -6.37 1.51 13.09
C SER A 20 -7.85 1.43 13.43
N GLY A 21 -8.39 0.22 13.66
CA GLY A 21 -9.83 0.01 13.83
C GLY A 21 -10.64 0.17 12.54
N MET A 22 -9.99 0.35 11.39
CA MET A 22 -10.67 0.48 10.09
C MET A 22 -11.10 -0.87 9.53
N ILE A 23 -12.14 -0.85 8.70
CA ILE A 23 -12.51 -2.00 7.88
C ILE A 23 -11.70 -1.95 6.58
N GLY A 24 -10.86 -2.96 6.35
CA GLY A 24 -10.02 -3.04 5.15
C GLY A 24 -9.78 -4.48 4.68
N PRO A 25 -10.70 -5.07 3.88
CA PRO A 25 -10.47 -6.38 3.30
C PRO A 25 -9.23 -6.41 2.40
N ILE A 26 -8.51 -7.52 2.46
CA ILE A 26 -7.36 -7.79 1.59
C ILE A 26 -7.73 -8.91 0.62
N VAL A 27 -7.53 -8.65 -0.68
CA VAL A 27 -7.69 -9.64 -1.76
C VAL A 27 -6.44 -9.59 -2.64
N GLY A 28 -6.06 -10.69 -3.29
CA GLY A 28 -4.87 -10.65 -4.13
C GLY A 28 -4.81 -11.69 -5.22
N HIS A 29 -4.09 -11.31 -6.28
CA HIS A 29 -3.64 -12.20 -7.34
C HIS A 29 -2.33 -12.86 -6.87
N VAL A 30 -2.45 -13.81 -5.94
CA VAL A 30 -1.28 -14.36 -5.22
C VAL A 30 -0.22 -14.96 -6.16
N GLY A 31 -0.64 -15.44 -7.33
CA GLY A 31 0.24 -16.05 -8.34
C GLY A 31 1.20 -15.08 -9.03
N ASP A 32 0.95 -13.78 -9.02
CA ASP A 32 1.82 -12.76 -9.63
C ASP A 32 2.42 -11.78 -8.59
N GLY A 33 2.10 -11.96 -7.31
CA GLY A 33 2.63 -11.13 -6.24
C GLY A 33 1.89 -9.80 -6.05
N ASN A 34 0.68 -9.65 -6.58
CA ASN A 34 -0.18 -8.47 -6.38
C ASN A 34 -1.28 -8.70 -5.32
N PHE A 35 -1.57 -7.66 -4.54
CA PHE A 35 -2.70 -7.63 -3.61
C PHE A 35 -3.26 -6.22 -3.45
N HIS A 36 -4.51 -6.16 -3.00
CA HIS A 36 -5.31 -4.96 -2.86
C HIS A 36 -5.83 -4.86 -1.43
N VAL A 37 -5.83 -3.64 -0.90
CA VAL A 37 -6.48 -3.28 0.36
C VAL A 37 -7.67 -2.38 0.03
N LEU A 38 -8.87 -2.79 0.43
CA LEU A 38 -10.10 -2.03 0.19
C LEU A 38 -10.54 -1.32 1.48
N LEU A 39 -9.91 -0.19 1.81
CA LEU A 39 -10.29 0.58 3.00
C LEU A 39 -11.70 1.16 2.82
N LEU A 40 -12.58 0.88 3.78
CA LEU A 40 -13.86 1.56 3.91
C LEU A 40 -13.64 2.85 4.71
N VAL A 41 -13.94 3.99 4.09
CA VAL A 41 -13.67 5.33 4.63
C VAL A 41 -14.93 6.16 4.51
N ASP A 42 -15.36 6.78 5.60
CA ASP A 42 -16.30 7.89 5.56
C ASP A 42 -15.57 9.15 5.06
N THR A 43 -15.93 9.61 3.86
CA THR A 43 -15.30 10.78 3.22
C THR A 43 -15.71 12.11 3.85
N GLU A 44 -16.70 12.13 4.74
CA GLU A 44 -17.05 13.31 5.53
C GLU A 44 -16.28 13.37 6.86
N ASN A 45 -15.56 12.29 7.21
CA ASN A 45 -14.74 12.20 8.42
C ASN A 45 -13.24 12.43 8.12
N PRO A 46 -12.68 13.62 8.45
CA PRO A 46 -11.28 13.92 8.17
C PRO A 46 -10.28 13.04 8.94
N GLU A 47 -10.65 12.50 10.10
CA GLU A 47 -9.80 11.61 10.87
C GLU A 47 -9.67 10.23 10.21
N GLU A 48 -10.75 9.72 9.62
CA GLU A 48 -10.70 8.47 8.84
C GLU A 48 -9.89 8.63 7.57
N ILE A 49 -10.02 9.77 6.87
CA ILE A 49 -9.19 10.08 5.70
C ILE A 49 -7.71 10.10 6.09
N ALA A 50 -7.34 10.80 7.15
CA ALA A 50 -5.97 10.86 7.62
C ALA A 50 -5.42 9.48 8.03
N THR A 51 -6.27 8.66 8.66
CA THR A 51 -5.92 7.29 9.06
C THR A 51 -5.69 6.40 7.83
N ALA A 52 -6.58 6.48 6.84
CA ALA A 52 -6.48 5.75 5.58
C ALA A 52 -5.20 6.13 4.81
N ASP A 53 -4.92 7.43 4.69
CA ASP A 53 -3.70 7.93 4.07
C ASP A 53 -2.43 7.41 4.77
N GLY A 54 -2.47 7.33 6.10
CA GLY A 54 -1.40 6.74 6.90
C GLY A 54 -1.16 5.26 6.58
N ILE A 55 -2.23 4.46 6.47
CA ILE A 55 -2.15 3.04 6.11
C ILE A 55 -1.60 2.87 4.69
N ILE A 56 -2.16 3.62 3.72
CA ILE A 56 -1.73 3.58 2.31
C ILE A 56 -0.25 3.94 2.20
N SER A 57 0.21 4.94 2.96
CA SER A 57 1.62 5.33 2.94
C SER A 57 2.53 4.27 3.52
N ARG A 58 2.16 3.65 4.65
CA ARG A 58 2.95 2.55 5.22
C ARG A 58 3.01 1.35 4.27
N LEU A 59 1.89 1.02 3.61
CA LEU A 59 1.85 -0.04 2.60
C LEU A 59 2.77 0.25 1.41
N ALA A 60 2.69 1.45 0.83
CA ALA A 60 3.52 1.81 -0.33
C ALA A 60 5.01 1.77 0.01
N THR A 61 5.40 2.39 1.13
CA THR A 61 6.79 2.38 1.62
C THR A 61 7.27 0.95 1.88
N ARG A 62 6.47 0.13 2.58
CA ARG A 62 6.79 -1.28 2.85
C ARG A 62 6.96 -2.09 1.58
N ALA A 63 6.09 -1.90 0.60
CA ALA A 63 6.19 -2.60 -0.67
C ALA A 63 7.52 -2.28 -1.36
N ILE A 64 7.94 -1.01 -1.37
CA ILE A 64 9.25 -0.60 -1.93
C ILE A 64 10.42 -1.19 -1.12
N GLU A 65 10.37 -1.12 0.21
CA GLU A 65 11.41 -1.69 1.10
C GLU A 65 11.57 -3.21 0.96
N MET A 66 10.53 -3.89 0.48
CA MET A 66 10.51 -5.33 0.21
C MET A 66 10.80 -5.67 -1.27
N ASP A 67 11.53 -4.80 -1.97
CA ASP A 67 11.88 -4.94 -3.41
C ASP A 67 10.66 -5.05 -4.33
N GLY A 68 9.51 -4.55 -3.87
CA GLY A 68 8.29 -4.40 -4.65
C GLY A 68 8.17 -3.00 -5.26
N THR A 69 6.93 -2.61 -5.53
CA THR A 69 6.59 -1.34 -6.18
C THR A 69 5.38 -0.72 -5.49
N CYS A 70 5.28 0.60 -5.47
CA CYS A 70 4.05 1.28 -5.05
C CYS A 70 2.90 1.11 -6.06
N THR A 71 3.16 0.55 -7.24
CA THR A 71 2.16 0.32 -8.28
C THR A 71 2.28 -1.04 -8.97
N GLY A 72 1.25 -1.89 -8.82
CA GLY A 72 1.09 -3.09 -9.65
C GLY A 72 0.39 -2.80 -10.99
N GLU A 73 -0.88 -2.35 -10.92
CA GLU A 73 -1.78 -2.29 -12.09
C GLU A 73 -2.31 -0.88 -12.40
N HIS A 74 -2.45 -0.02 -11.39
CA HIS A 74 -3.22 1.25 -11.52
C HIS A 74 -2.36 2.48 -11.85
N GLY A 75 -1.04 2.31 -12.02
CA GLY A 75 -0.10 3.38 -12.27
C GLY A 75 0.14 4.31 -11.07
N ILE A 76 0.80 5.44 -11.35
CA ILE A 76 1.29 6.39 -10.35
C ILE A 76 0.24 7.45 -9.99
N GLY A 77 -0.26 8.19 -10.98
CA GLY A 77 -1.20 9.30 -10.77
C GLY A 77 -0.69 10.33 -9.76
N GLN A 78 -1.59 11.18 -9.23
CA GLN A 78 -1.22 12.17 -8.22
C GLN A 78 -0.92 11.52 -6.85
N GLY A 79 -1.67 10.48 -6.50
CA GLY A 79 -1.58 9.85 -5.17
C GLY A 79 -0.23 9.17 -4.88
N LYS A 80 0.47 8.66 -5.91
CA LYS A 80 1.73 7.92 -5.73
C LYS A 80 2.96 8.61 -6.28
N GLN A 81 2.81 9.78 -6.92
CA GLN A 81 3.95 10.60 -7.38
C GLN A 81 5.00 10.80 -6.26
N LYS A 82 4.52 10.99 -5.02
CA LYS A 82 5.37 11.17 -3.83
C LYS A 82 6.28 9.97 -3.50
N TYR A 83 6.01 8.76 -4.01
CA TYR A 83 6.82 7.56 -3.77
C TYR A 83 7.88 7.32 -4.84
N MET A 84 7.81 8.00 -5.99
CA MET A 84 8.70 7.75 -7.14
C MET A 84 10.17 7.94 -6.78
N GLN A 85 10.48 8.93 -5.94
CA GLN A 85 11.87 9.20 -5.53
C GLN A 85 12.41 8.08 -4.64
N GLN A 86 11.55 7.50 -3.79
CA GLN A 86 11.91 6.37 -2.95
C GLN A 86 12.09 5.09 -3.80
N GLU A 87 11.19 4.86 -4.77
CA GLU A 87 11.21 3.65 -5.59
C GLU A 87 12.34 3.62 -6.63
N HIS A 88 12.58 4.74 -7.32
CA HIS A 88 13.53 4.79 -8.44
C HIS A 88 14.87 5.46 -8.08
N GLY A 89 14.96 6.13 -6.93
CA GLY A 89 16.18 6.81 -6.51
C GLY A 89 16.70 7.76 -7.58
N ASN A 90 17.97 7.59 -7.96
CA ASN A 90 18.64 8.43 -8.96
C ASN A 90 18.12 8.22 -10.39
N ALA A 91 17.29 7.21 -10.65
CA ALA A 91 16.72 6.99 -11.99
C ALA A 91 15.51 7.89 -12.29
N LEU A 92 15.01 8.66 -11.31
CA LEU A 92 13.84 9.52 -11.47
C LEU A 92 14.07 10.82 -12.28
N VAL A 93 15.32 11.12 -12.65
CA VAL A 93 15.79 12.41 -13.21
C VAL A 93 14.84 13.09 -14.19
#